data_AF-A0A9D5ABH2-F1
#
_entry.id   AF-A0A9D5ABH2-F1
#
_cell.length_a   1.000
_cell.length_b   1.000
_cell.length_c   1.000
_cell.angle_alpha   90.00
_cell.angle_beta   90.00
_cell.angle_gamma   90.00
#
_symmetry.space_group_name_H-M   'P 1'
#
loop_
_entity.id
_entity.type
_entity.pdbx_description
1 polymer ?
#
loop_
_entity_poly.entity_id
_entity_poly.type
_entity_poly.pdbx_seq_one_letter_code
_entity_poly.pdbx_strand_id
1 'polypeptide(L)'
;MGGLPLRDVPPMPIHAPPKQQRTMLGEALYPLLDLLEHESAAKVTGMLLEMDQPEVLHLIESLDALKAKVVEAMDVLRNVSQQGNSSADQLASLSLNDNLVS
;
A
#
# COMPACT_ATOMS: atom_id res chain seq x y z
N MET A 1 -41.86 -24.56 14.14
CA MET A 1 -41.03 -25.52 13.38
C MET A 1 -41.14 -25.12 11.93
N GLY A 2 -40.23 -24.32 11.38
CA GLY A 2 -38.93 -24.74 10.83
C GLY A 2 -39.13 -24.96 9.32
N GLY A 3 -38.43 -24.32 8.38
CA GLY A 3 -37.37 -23.33 8.41
C GLY A 3 -37.36 -22.58 7.07
N LEU A 4 -37.03 -21.30 7.13
CA LEU A 4 -36.74 -20.44 5.99
C LEU A 4 -35.34 -20.78 5.41
N PRO A 5 -35.08 -20.39 4.15
CA PRO A 5 -34.68 -21.28 3.07
C PRO A 5 -33.18 -21.58 3.03
N LEU A 6 -32.88 -22.66 2.32
CA LEU A 6 -31.59 -23.03 1.74
C LEU A 6 -30.92 -21.78 1.15
N ARG A 7 -30.12 -21.12 1.99
CA ARG A 7 -29.06 -20.21 1.59
C ARG A 7 -28.12 -21.10 0.80
N ASP A 8 -28.29 -21.09 -0.52
CA ASP A 8 -27.24 -21.45 -1.45
C ASP A 8 -26.08 -20.51 -1.13
N VAL A 9 -25.25 -20.97 -0.19
CA VAL A 9 -23.91 -20.45 0.02
C VAL A 9 -23.25 -20.67 -1.34
N PRO A 10 -22.91 -19.62 -2.10
CA PRO A 10 -22.27 -19.82 -3.39
C PRO A 10 -21.01 -20.65 -3.15
N PRO A 11 -20.72 -21.63 -4.02
CA PRO A 11 -19.57 -22.50 -3.86
C PRO A 11 -18.34 -21.60 -3.72
N MET A 12 -17.63 -21.70 -2.60
CA MET A 12 -16.34 -21.05 -2.43
C MET A 12 -15.48 -21.45 -3.63
N PRO A 13 -15.18 -20.54 -4.57
CA PRO A 13 -14.26 -20.86 -5.63
C PRO A 13 -12.91 -21.05 -4.96
N ILE A 14 -12.23 -22.12 -5.34
CA ILE A 14 -10.83 -22.48 -5.00
C ILE A 14 -9.82 -21.43 -5.55
N HIS A 15 -10.27 -20.22 -5.84
CA HIS A 15 -9.46 -19.06 -6.19
C HIS A 15 -9.98 -17.88 -5.38
N ALA A 16 -9.41 -17.68 -4.19
CA ALA A 16 -9.48 -16.36 -3.58
C ALA A 16 -8.98 -15.37 -4.63
N PRO A 17 -9.68 -14.24 -4.87
CA PRO A 17 -9.23 -13.27 -5.85
C PRO A 17 -7.78 -12.89 -5.51
N PRO A 18 -6.90 -12.69 -6.50
CA PRO A 18 -5.46 -12.47 -6.26
C PRO A 18 -5.20 -11.37 -5.23
N LYS A 19 -6.12 -10.40 -5.13
CA LYS A 19 -6.14 -9.35 -4.12
C LYS A 19 -6.23 -9.85 -2.67
N GLN A 20 -7.05 -10.87 -2.38
CA GLN A 20 -7.22 -11.44 -1.04
C GLN A 20 -6.02 -12.29 -0.62
N GLN A 21 -5.41 -13.02 -1.56
CA GLN A 21 -4.14 -13.70 -1.28
C GLN A 21 -3.02 -12.70 -0.98
N ARG A 22 -2.97 -11.57 -1.71
CA ARG A 22 -2.03 -10.49 -1.39
C ARG A 22 -2.28 -9.93 0.01
N THR A 23 -3.53 -9.70 0.41
CA THR A 23 -3.85 -9.31 1.79
C THR A 23 -3.29 -10.31 2.81
N MET A 24 -3.42 -11.62 2.58
CA MET A 24 -2.87 -12.65 3.47
C MET A 24 -1.34 -12.63 3.54
N LEU A 25 -0.65 -12.42 2.42
CA LEU A 25 0.81 -12.23 2.43
C LEU A 25 1.20 -10.94 3.18
N GLY A 26 0.42 -9.88 3.01
CA GLY A 26 0.62 -8.61 3.70
C GLY A 26 0.57 -8.74 5.20
N GLU A 27 -0.40 -9.47 5.74
CA GLU A 27 -0.50 -9.72 7.18
C GLU A 27 0.68 -10.53 7.73
N ALA A 28 1.27 -11.41 6.92
CA ALA A 28 2.49 -12.14 7.30
C ALA A 28 3.76 -11.27 7.26
N LEU A 29 3.79 -10.31 6.34
CA LEU A 29 4.95 -9.47 6.05
C LEU A 29 4.97 -8.20 6.93
N TYR A 30 3.80 -7.71 7.33
CA TYR A 30 3.62 -6.56 8.23
C TYR A 30 4.44 -6.65 9.53
N PRO A 31 4.40 -7.73 10.35
CA PRO A 31 5.16 -7.77 11.60
C PRO A 31 6.68 -7.71 11.41
N LEU A 32 7.19 -8.14 10.25
CA LEU A 32 8.63 -8.03 9.91
C LEU A 32 9.02 -6.58 9.64
N LEU A 33 8.14 -5.84 8.95
CA LEU A 33 8.32 -4.42 8.67
C LEU A 33 8.08 -3.55 9.89
N ASP A 34 7.09 -3.90 10.71
CA ASP A 34 6.75 -3.23 11.97
C ASP A 34 7.93 -3.20 12.94
N LEU A 35 8.66 -4.32 13.04
CA LEU A 35 9.86 -4.43 13.86
C LEU A 35 11.00 -3.53 13.37
N LEU A 36 11.05 -3.22 12.09
CA LEU A 36 12.12 -2.45 11.46
C LEU A 36 11.78 -0.95 11.38
N GLU A 37 10.56 -0.63 10.97
CA GLU A 37 10.09 0.70 10.56
C GLU A 37 8.57 0.83 10.80
N HIS A 38 8.12 0.85 12.07
CA HIS A 38 6.70 0.89 12.44
C HIS A 38 5.89 2.01 11.75
N GLU A 39 6.47 3.20 11.61
CA GLU A 39 5.79 4.37 11.03
C GLU A 39 5.52 4.19 9.52
N SER A 40 6.48 3.59 8.81
CA SER A 40 6.43 3.38 7.35
C SER A 40 5.92 1.99 6.98
N ALA A 41 5.85 1.04 7.92
CA ALA A 41 5.53 -0.36 7.67
C ALA A 41 4.21 -0.52 6.93
N ALA A 42 3.14 0.15 7.35
CA ALA A 42 1.85 0.07 6.69
C ALA A 42 1.88 0.57 5.24
N LYS A 43 2.57 1.68 4.97
CA LYS A 43 2.68 2.28 3.63
C LYS A 43 3.58 1.45 2.71
N VAL A 44 4.74 1.02 3.23
CA VAL A 44 5.68 0.16 2.52
C VAL A 44 5.03 -1.18 2.20
N THR A 45 4.38 -1.83 3.18
CA THR A 45 3.61 -3.08 2.96
C THR A 45 2.55 -2.86 1.88
N GLY A 46 1.78 -1.77 1.95
CA GLY A 46 0.77 -1.43 0.94
C GLY A 46 1.34 -1.34 -0.47
N MET A 47 2.50 -0.69 -0.63
CA MET A 47 3.19 -0.60 -1.92
C MET A 47 3.77 -1.94 -2.40
N LEU A 48 4.36 -2.74 -1.51
CA LEU A 48 4.86 -4.07 -1.86
C LEU A 48 3.70 -5.01 -2.28
N LEU A 49 2.52 -4.84 -1.69
CA LEU A 49 1.31 -5.59 -2.04
C LEU A 49 0.69 -5.21 -3.40
N GLU A 50 1.18 -4.16 -4.05
CA GLU A 50 0.83 -3.86 -5.44
C GLU A 50 1.63 -4.71 -6.44
N MET A 51 2.69 -5.39 -5.98
CA MET A 51 3.51 -6.29 -6.79
C MET A 51 2.84 -7.65 -7.04
N ASP A 52 3.43 -8.43 -7.95
CA ASP A 52 3.01 -9.79 -8.26
C ASP A 52 3.17 -10.73 -7.05
N GLN A 53 2.26 -11.69 -6.93
CA GLN A 53 2.27 -12.68 -5.84
C GLN A 53 3.62 -13.40 -5.63
N PRO A 54 4.28 -13.95 -6.67
CA PRO A 54 5.58 -14.60 -6.48
C PRO A 54 6.67 -13.66 -5.97
N GLU A 55 6.64 -12.37 -6.34
CA GLU A 55 7.59 -11.37 -5.83
C GLU A 55 7.41 -11.15 -4.32
N VAL A 56 6.16 -10.94 -3.87
CA VAL A 56 5.88 -10.74 -2.44
C VAL A 56 6.25 -11.98 -1.62
N LEU A 57 6.02 -13.18 -2.16
CA LEU A 57 6.38 -14.43 -1.48
C LEU A 57 7.90 -14.58 -1.33
N HIS A 58 8.66 -14.23 -2.38
CA HIS A 58 10.12 -14.22 -2.36
C HIS A 58 10.69 -13.23 -1.33
N LEU A 59 10.02 -12.09 -1.11
CA LEU A 59 10.40 -11.12 -0.09
C LEU A 59 10.24 -11.68 1.33
N ILE A 60 9.24 -12.53 1.58
CA ILE A 60 9.05 -13.17 2.89
C ILE A 60 10.08 -14.29 3.09
N GLU A 61 10.47 -14.99 2.02
CA GLU A 61 11.51 -16.03 2.07
C GLU A 61 12.93 -15.45 2.18
N SER A 62 13.15 -14.21 1.74
CA SER A 62 14.46 -13.56 1.71
C SER A 62 14.45 -12.22 2.42
N LEU A 63 14.93 -12.22 3.67
CA LEU A 63 15.02 -11.01 4.51
C LEU A 63 15.90 -9.91 3.87
N ASP A 64 16.94 -10.29 3.14
CA ASP A 64 17.78 -9.36 2.38
C ASP A 64 17.00 -8.68 1.24
N ALA A 65 16.20 -9.46 0.50
CA ALA A 65 15.34 -8.92 -0.55
C ALA A 65 14.27 -7.98 0.04
N LEU A 66 13.70 -8.36 1.19
CA LEU A 66 12.75 -7.52 1.91
C LEU A 66 13.36 -6.18 2.27
N LYS A 67 14.53 -6.17 2.92
CA LYS A 67 15.23 -4.93 3.31
C LYS A 67 15.55 -4.05 2.11
N ALA A 68 16.08 -4.63 1.03
CA ALA A 68 16.36 -3.88 -0.19
C ALA A 68 15.09 -3.23 -0.75
N LYS A 69 13.99 -3.98 -0.81
CA LYS A 69 12.71 -3.47 -1.32
C LYS A 69 12.08 -2.42 -0.42
N VAL A 70 12.22 -2.55 0.90
CA VAL A 70 11.78 -1.54 1.88
C VAL A 70 12.48 -0.21 1.63
N VAL A 71 13.80 -0.24 1.42
CA VAL A 71 14.58 0.97 1.14
C VAL A 71 14.10 1.63 -0.16
N GLU A 72 13.87 0.86 -1.22
CA GLU A 72 13.33 1.40 -2.48
C GLU A 72 11.91 1.95 -2.31
N ALA A 73 11.02 1.22 -1.63
CA ALA A 73 9.66 1.66 -1.37
C ALA A 73 9.63 2.94 -0.52
N MET A 74 10.54 3.08 0.46
CA MET A 74 10.69 4.31 1.24
C MET A 74 11.14 5.49 0.37
N ASP A 75 12.07 5.27 -0.56
CA ASP A 75 12.51 6.32 -1.48
C ASP A 75 11.36 6.79 -2.39
N VAL A 76 10.57 5.84 -2.92
CA VAL A 76 9.38 6.15 -3.70
C VAL A 76 8.32 6.86 -2.85
N LEU A 77 8.05 6.40 -1.63
CA LEU A 77 7.13 7.07 -0.71
C LEU A 77 7.58 8.49 -0.42
N ARG A 78 8.88 8.72 -0.22
CA ARG A 78 9.44 10.06 -0.04
C ARG A 78 9.20 10.92 -1.28
N ASN A 79 9.46 10.40 -2.47
CA ASN A 79 9.21 11.11 -3.72
C ASN A 79 7.72 11.47 -3.91
N VAL A 80 6.81 10.53 -3.65
CA VAL A 80 5.35 10.74 -3.76
C VAL A 80 4.83 11.73 -2.72
N SER A 81 5.32 11.65 -1.48
CA SER A 81 4.93 12.57 -0.40
C SER A 81 5.44 14.00 -0.62
N GLN A 82 6.60 14.18 -1.27
CA GLN A 82 7.09 15.50 -1.71
C GLN A 82 6.20 16.10 -2.81
N GLN A 83 5.68 15.27 -3.71
CA GLN A 83 4.78 15.70 -4.78
C GLN A 83 3.38 16.06 -4.28
N GLY A 84 2.87 15.36 -3.26
CA GLY A 84 1.54 15.63 -2.69
C GLY A 84 1.42 16.91 -1.87
N ASN A 85 2.53 17.45 -1.36
CA ASN A 85 2.53 18.67 -0.53
C ASN A 85 2.83 19.96 -1.31
N SER A 86 3.29 19.86 -2.57
CA SER A 86 3.75 21.04 -3.35
C SER A 86 2.63 21.75 -4.13
N SER A 87 1.43 21.17 -4.24
CA SER A 87 0.33 21.78 -4.99
C SER A 87 -0.39 22.91 -4.23
N ALA A 88 -0.33 22.93 -2.90
CA ALA A 88 -0.95 23.98 -2.09
C ALA A 88 -0.12 25.28 -2.05
N ASP A 89 1.21 25.18 -2.03
CA ASP A 89 2.11 26.35 -2.01
C ASP A 89 2.20 27.08 -3.35
N GLN A 90 1.97 26.37 -4.47
CA GLN A 90 2.00 26.99 -5.80
C GLN A 90 0.81 27.93 -6.03
N LEU A 91 -0.39 27.60 -5.52
CA LEU A 91 -1.59 28.42 -5.69
C LEU A 91 -1.55 29.74 -4.92
N ALA A 92 -0.86 29.79 -3.78
CA ALA A 92 -0.67 31.03 -3.03
C ALA A 92 0.25 32.04 -3.75
N SER A 93 1.18 31.55 -4.57
CA SER A 93 2.15 32.38 -5.29
C SER A 93 1.56 33.09 -6.53
N LEU A 94 0.47 32.58 -7.10
CA LEU A 94 -0.19 33.21 -8.26
C LEU A 94 -1.18 34.33 -7.88
N SER A 95 -1.54 34.47 -6.60
CA SER A 95 -2.61 35.40 -6.17
C SER A 95 -2.12 36.81 -5.81
N LEU A 96 -0.82 37.06 -5.64
CA LEU A 96 -0.31 38.38 -5.17
C LEU A 96 0.13 39.34 -6.29
N ASN A 97 0.05 38.96 -7.57
CA ASN A 97 0.58 39.78 -8.66
C ASN A 97 -0.45 40.62 -9.42
N ASP A 98 -1.73 40.66 -9.00
CA ASP A 98 -2.82 41.33 -9.74
C ASP A 98 -3.27 42.67 -9.14
N ASN A 99 -2.51 43.32 -8.24
CA ASN A 99 -2.95 44.54 -7.56
C ASN A 99 -2.00 45.76 -7.68
N LEU A 100 -1.23 45.90 -8.77
CA LEU A 100 -0.29 47.02 -8.92
C LEU A 100 -0.46 47.87 -10.20
N VAL A 101 -1.61 47.85 -10.88
CA VAL A 101 -1.88 48.78 -11.99
C VAL A 101 -3.17 49.57 -11.73
N SER A 102 -3.03 50.68 -10.98
CA SER A 102 -3.91 51.86 -11.02
C SER A 102 -3.18 53.01 -11.68
#